data_AF-A0AAV5KUY3-F1
#
_entry.id   AF-A0AAV5KUY3-F1
#
_cell.length_a   1.000
_cell.length_b   1.000
_cell.length_c   1.000
_cell.angle_alpha   90.00
_cell.angle_beta   90.00
_cell.angle_gamma   90.00
#
_symmetry.space_group_name_H-M   'P 1'
#
loop_
_entity.id
_entity.type
_entity.pdbx_description
1 polymer ?
#
loop_
_entity_poly.entity_id
_entity_poly.type
_entity_poly.pdbx_seq_one_letter_code
_entity_poly.pdbx_strand_id
1 'polypeptide(L)'
;MKLPKHQITELSPLKGFSVILSDMCPLVSGITTKDAALSFELGVRALDLAVGSAAILPDDDSREGQPDHSTSCSDNAGVLKAGGHLVVKLLESEDIQEFGRICKPQFRKASWLRPKATRSSSRSVKV
;
A
#
# COMPACT_ATOMS: atom_id res chain seq x y z
N MET A 1 3.61 4.87 17.67
CA MET A 1 2.44 4.05 18.05
C MET A 1 2.28 2.93 17.03
N LYS A 2 2.06 1.70 17.47
CA LYS A 2 1.52 0.63 16.61
C LYS A 2 0.04 0.50 16.96
N LEU A 3 -0.83 0.85 16.02
CA LEU A 3 -2.28 0.69 16.18
C LEU A 3 -2.72 -0.58 15.44
N PRO A 4 -3.49 -1.48 16.09
CA PRO A 4 -4.15 -2.57 15.40
C PRO A 4 -5.07 -2.05 14.27
N LYS A 5 -5.21 -2.81 13.18
CA LYS A 5 -6.00 -2.39 12.01
C LYS A 5 -7.47 -2.11 12.36
N HIS A 6 -8.06 -2.87 13.28
CA HIS A 6 -9.44 -2.64 13.74
C HIS A 6 -9.62 -1.27 14.41
N GLN A 7 -8.64 -0.80 15.19
CA GLN A 7 -8.70 0.53 15.81
C GLN A 7 -8.59 1.63 14.76
N ILE A 8 -7.82 1.39 13.69
CA ILE A 8 -7.66 2.34 12.58
C ILE A 8 -8.98 2.47 11.80
N THR A 9 -9.70 1.37 11.55
CA THR A 9 -10.98 1.44 10.83
C THR A 9 -12.07 2.14 11.66
N GLU A 10 -12.03 2.02 12.99
CA GLU A 10 -12.93 2.72 13.92
C GLU A 10 -12.74 4.24 13.96
N LEU A 11 -11.58 4.75 13.53
CA LEU A 11 -11.39 6.21 13.37
C LEU A 11 -12.28 6.82 12.28
N SER A 12 -12.89 5.98 11.44
CA SER A 12 -13.80 6.36 10.39
C SER A 12 -15.26 6.08 10.81
N PRO A 13 -16.20 7.03 10.62
CA PRO A 13 -17.62 6.83 10.96
C PRO A 13 -18.27 5.63 10.26
N LEU A 14 -17.68 5.22 9.13
CA LEU A 14 -18.17 4.17 8.26
C LEU A 14 -17.23 2.95 8.26
N LYS A 15 -16.44 2.76 9.34
CA LYS A 15 -15.56 1.60 9.56
C LYS A 15 -14.61 1.31 8.39
N GLY A 16 -13.75 2.27 8.06
CA GLY A 16 -12.75 2.17 6.97
C GLY A 16 -12.73 3.41 6.05
N PHE A 17 -11.74 3.49 5.18
CA PHE A 17 -11.45 4.71 4.41
C PHE A 17 -11.85 4.56 2.94
N SER A 18 -12.41 5.62 2.36
CA SER A 18 -12.67 5.69 0.91
C SER A 18 -11.40 6.01 0.12
N VAL A 19 -10.48 6.74 0.74
CA VAL A 19 -9.20 7.12 0.16
C VAL A 19 -8.09 6.91 1.19
N ILE A 20 -7.00 6.28 0.77
CA ILE A 20 -5.75 6.21 1.53
C ILE A 20 -4.68 6.94 0.74
N LEU A 21 -3.96 7.84 1.41
CA LEU A 21 -2.87 8.61 0.83
C LEU A 21 -1.58 8.28 1.59
N SER A 22 -0.56 7.80 0.86
CA SER A 22 0.80 7.69 1.36
C SER A 22 1.69 8.72 0.67
N ASP A 23 2.09 9.77 1.39
CA ASP A 23 3.14 10.70 0.94
C ASP A 23 4.52 10.32 1.50
N MET A 24 4.67 9.10 2.04
CA MET A 24 5.94 8.63 2.60
C MET A 24 7.03 8.60 1.52
N CYS A 25 8.21 9.09 1.89
CA CYS A 25 9.42 9.05 1.08
C CYS A 25 10.59 8.72 2.00
N PRO A 26 11.46 7.76 1.65
CA PRO A 26 12.61 7.45 2.50
C PRO A 26 13.58 8.64 2.53
N LEU A 27 14.48 8.63 3.52
CA LEU A 27 15.63 9.54 3.50
C LEU A 27 16.48 9.22 2.28
N VAL A 28 16.65 10.20 1.40
CA VAL A 28 17.33 10.05 0.12
C VAL A 28 18.83 10.08 0.37
N SER A 29 19.54 8.98 0.09
CA SER A 29 21.00 8.90 0.22
C SER A 29 21.73 9.47 -0.99
N GLY A 30 21.01 9.80 -2.07
CA GLY A 30 21.55 10.25 -3.34
C GLY A 30 21.90 9.13 -4.30
N ILE A 31 21.72 7.87 -3.88
CA ILE A 31 21.91 6.69 -4.73
C ILE A 31 20.54 6.33 -5.28
N THR A 32 20.28 6.72 -6.53
CA THR A 32 18.94 6.74 -7.11
C THR A 32 18.25 5.38 -7.08
N THR A 33 18.99 4.30 -7.37
CA THR A 33 18.48 2.93 -7.36
C THR A 33 18.10 2.47 -5.96
N LYS A 34 18.96 2.74 -4.97
CA LYS A 34 18.69 2.44 -3.56
C LYS A 34 17.49 3.21 -3.03
N ASP A 35 17.44 4.52 -3.31
CA ASP A 35 16.37 5.39 -2.83
C ASP A 35 15.02 5.00 -3.46
N ALA A 36 15.02 4.65 -4.75
CA ALA A 36 13.86 4.09 -5.44
C ALA A 36 13.38 2.77 -4.82
N ALA A 37 14.28 1.82 -4.57
CA ALA A 37 13.93 0.53 -3.97
C ALA A 37 13.30 0.69 -2.57
N LEU A 38 13.86 1.58 -1.74
CA LEU A 38 13.28 1.91 -0.44
C LEU A 38 11.91 2.59 -0.57
N SER A 39 11.75 3.47 -1.55
CA SER A 39 10.45 4.10 -1.83
C SER A 39 9.40 3.09 -2.28
N PHE A 40 9.80 2.11 -3.10
CA PHE A 40 8.95 1.02 -3.54
C PHE A 40 8.50 0.15 -2.36
N GLU A 41 9.43 -0.21 -1.46
CA GLU A 41 9.11 -0.98 -0.25
C GLU A 41 8.06 -0.25 0.62
N LEU A 42 8.20 1.06 0.81
CA LEU A 42 7.20 1.88 1.51
C LEU A 42 5.85 1.86 0.79
N GLY A 43 5.85 1.88 -0.55
CA GLY A 43 4.63 1.77 -1.34
C GLY A 43 3.92 0.42 -1.17
N VAL A 44 4.67 -0.68 -1.17
CA VAL A 44 4.14 -2.03 -0.94
C VAL A 44 3.55 -2.14 0.47
N ARG A 45 4.22 -1.58 1.48
CA ARG A 45 3.67 -1.52 2.84
C ARG A 45 2.38 -0.69 2.91
N ALA A 46 2.29 0.43 2.19
CA ALA A 46 1.07 1.21 2.11
C ALA A 46 -0.08 0.43 1.44
N LEU A 47 0.23 -0.34 0.39
CA LEU A 47 -0.71 -1.22 -0.28
C LEU A 47 -1.21 -2.34 0.65
N ASP A 48 -0.32 -3.00 1.38
CA ASP A 48 -0.67 -4.04 2.36
C ASP A 48 -1.58 -3.51 3.48
N LEU A 49 -1.31 -2.32 4.00
CA LEU A 49 -2.19 -1.68 4.98
C LEU A 49 -3.56 -1.34 4.38
N ALA A 50 -3.58 -0.90 3.12
CA ALA A 50 -4.81 -0.53 2.43
C ALA A 50 -5.70 -1.74 2.15
N VAL A 51 -5.15 -2.79 1.54
CA VAL A 51 -5.93 -3.90 1.00
C VAL A 51 -5.93 -5.12 1.94
N GLY A 52 -4.89 -5.27 2.76
CA GLY A 52 -4.71 -6.42 3.63
C GLY A 52 -3.81 -7.50 3.00
N SER A 53 -3.17 -8.30 3.84
CA SER A 53 -2.12 -9.25 3.44
C SER A 53 -2.65 -10.49 2.73
N ALA A 54 -3.95 -10.79 2.86
CA ALA A 54 -4.61 -11.89 2.16
C ALA A 54 -4.72 -11.69 0.65
N ALA A 55 -4.54 -10.47 0.15
CA ALA A 55 -4.70 -10.15 -1.26
C ALA A 55 -3.39 -10.18 -2.06
N ILE A 56 -2.23 -10.29 -1.39
CA ILE A 56 -0.91 -10.08 -2.01
C ILE A 56 -0.18 -11.40 -2.35
N LEU A 57 -0.60 -12.54 -1.81
CA LEU A 57 0.02 -13.84 -2.09
C LEU A 57 -0.87 -14.71 -3.01
N PRO A 58 -0.32 -15.32 -4.07
CA PRO A 58 -0.90 -16.51 -4.65
C PRO A 58 -0.76 -17.67 -3.67
N ASP A 59 -1.83 -18.43 -3.51
CA ASP A 59 -2.02 -19.64 -2.70
C ASP A 59 -0.73 -20.44 -2.43
N ASP A 60 -0.28 -20.45 -1.17
CA ASP A 60 0.65 -21.47 -0.66
C ASP A 60 -0.19 -22.51 0.08
N ASP A 61 -0.51 -23.59 -0.64
CA ASP A 61 -1.29 -24.74 -0.19
C ASP A 61 -0.49 -25.54 0.84
N SER A 62 -0.43 -25.09 2.10
CA SER A 62 0.11 -25.84 3.25
C SER A 62 -0.15 -25.16 4.61
N ARG A 63 -1.40 -25.12 5.10
CA ARG A 63 -1.66 -24.89 6.55
C ARG A 63 -2.83 -25.70 7.08
N GLU A 64 -2.54 -26.95 7.45
CA GLU A 64 -3.34 -27.69 8.45
C GLU A 64 -3.02 -27.16 9.86
N GLY A 65 -4.04 -26.88 10.68
CA GLY A 65 -3.85 -26.57 12.10
C GLY A 65 -4.95 -25.75 12.80
N GLN A 66 -6.05 -26.43 13.14
CA GLN A 66 -6.95 -26.27 14.30
C GLN A 66 -7.64 -24.91 14.65
N PRO A 67 -8.99 -24.92 14.86
CA PRO A 67 -9.75 -23.74 15.29
C PRO A 67 -9.93 -23.73 16.81
N ASP A 68 -9.45 -22.72 17.52
CA ASP A 68 -9.92 -22.44 18.88
C ASP A 68 -9.82 -20.95 19.26
N HIS A 69 -10.94 -20.46 19.80
CA HIS A 69 -11.09 -19.31 20.70
C HIS A 69 -10.99 -17.87 20.13
N SER A 70 -12.11 -17.40 19.58
CA SER A 70 -12.70 -16.05 19.70
C SER A 70 -11.75 -14.82 19.65
N THR A 71 -11.77 -14.13 18.48
CA THR A 71 -11.33 -12.75 18.14
C THR A 71 -10.26 -12.62 17.02
N SER A 72 -9.91 -13.69 16.29
CA SER A 72 -8.78 -13.66 15.33
C SER A 72 -9.11 -13.24 13.87
N CYS A 73 -10.32 -12.79 13.57
CA CYS A 73 -10.77 -12.58 12.18
C CYS A 73 -10.50 -11.20 11.57
N SER A 74 -9.87 -10.24 12.27
CA SER A 74 -9.79 -8.84 11.79
C SER A 74 -8.39 -8.30 11.45
N ASP A 75 -7.30 -9.02 11.72
CA ASP A 75 -5.94 -8.46 11.54
C ASP A 75 -5.41 -8.56 10.10
N ASN A 76 -6.01 -9.43 9.28
CA ASN A 76 -5.60 -9.60 7.88
C ASN A 76 -6.36 -8.69 6.90
N ALA A 77 -7.51 -8.13 7.30
CA ALA A 77 -8.30 -7.23 6.47
C ALA A 77 -7.64 -5.84 6.36
N GLY A 78 -7.62 -5.27 5.16
CA GLY A 78 -7.15 -3.90 4.92
C GLY A 78 -8.09 -2.84 5.49
N VAL A 79 -7.61 -1.59 5.56
CA VAL A 79 -8.40 -0.44 6.05
C VAL A 79 -9.11 0.33 4.93
N LEU A 80 -8.85 -0.02 3.66
CA LEU A 80 -9.51 0.56 2.49
C LEU A 80 -10.84 -0.13 2.23
N LYS A 81 -11.86 0.67 1.94
CA LYS A 81 -13.17 0.15 1.52
C LYS A 81 -13.12 -0.42 0.11
N ALA A 82 -14.01 -1.38 -0.15
CA ALA A 82 -14.28 -1.84 -1.50
C ALA A 82 -14.64 -0.65 -2.42
N GLY A 83 -13.99 -0.58 -3.59
CA GLY A 83 -14.15 0.54 -4.53
C GLY A 83 -13.42 1.83 -4.12
N GLY A 84 -12.68 1.83 -3.01
CA GLY A 84 -11.85 2.96 -2.59
C GLY A 84 -10.62 3.18 -3.46
N HIS A 85 -9.90 4.25 -3.15
CA HIS A 85 -8.71 4.67 -3.89
C HIS A 85 -7.48 4.68 -3.00
N LEU A 86 -6.36 4.22 -3.55
CA LEU A 86 -5.04 4.34 -2.95
C LEU A 86 -4.21 5.30 -3.79
N VAL A 87 -3.57 6.27 -3.14
CA VAL A 87 -2.62 7.18 -3.77
C VAL A 87 -1.28 7.05 -3.05
N VAL A 88 -0.21 6.74 -3.77
CA VAL A 88 1.13 6.48 -3.19
C VAL A 88 2.18 7.32 -3.89
N LYS A 89 2.97 8.06 -3.12
CA LYS A 89 4.17 8.72 -3.62
C LYS A 89 5.30 7.72 -3.76
N LEU A 90 5.87 7.64 -4.95
CA LEU A 90 7.01 6.79 -5.28
C LEU A 90 8.12 7.61 -5.93
N LEU A 91 9.36 7.27 -5.66
CA LEU A 91 10.49 7.79 -6.43
C LEU A 91 10.56 7.08 -7.78
N GLU A 92 10.91 7.85 -8.81
CA GLU A 92 10.99 7.37 -10.19
C GLU A 92 12.11 6.33 -10.35
N SER A 93 11.78 5.18 -10.94
CA SER A 93 12.68 4.06 -11.16
C SER A 93 12.31 3.27 -12.42
N GLU A 94 13.19 2.37 -12.85
CA GLU A 94 12.89 1.45 -13.96
C GLU A 94 11.79 0.44 -13.59
N ASP A 95 11.67 0.11 -12.30
CA ASP A 95 10.74 -0.88 -11.74
C ASP A 95 9.33 -0.34 -11.47
N ILE A 96 9.04 0.89 -11.92
CA ILE A 96 7.71 1.51 -11.86
C ILE A 96 6.61 0.56 -12.38
N GLN A 97 6.90 -0.21 -13.44
CA GLN A 97 5.92 -1.13 -13.99
C GLN A 97 5.53 -2.26 -13.04
N GLU A 98 6.44 -2.69 -12.17
CA GLU A 98 6.21 -3.79 -11.24
C GLU A 98 5.15 -3.42 -10.21
N PHE A 99 5.24 -2.21 -9.63
CA PHE A 99 4.25 -1.73 -8.66
C PHE A 99 2.84 -1.69 -9.30
N GLY A 100 2.77 -1.24 -10.56
CA GLY A 100 1.53 -1.27 -11.32
C GLY A 100 0.98 -2.68 -11.53
N ARG A 101 1.84 -3.69 -11.76
CA ARG A 101 1.42 -5.10 -11.88
C ARG A 101 0.87 -5.63 -10.56
N ILE A 102 1.49 -5.30 -9.43
CA ILE A 102 1.03 -5.68 -8.09
C ILE A 102 -0.33 -5.04 -7.79
N CYS A 103 -0.56 -3.79 -8.23
CA CYS A 103 -1.83 -3.09 -7.99
C CYS A 103 -2.98 -3.52 -8.91
N LYS A 104 -2.71 -3.99 -10.14
CA LYS A 104 -3.73 -4.38 -11.13
C LYS A 104 -4.80 -5.37 -10.62
N PRO A 105 -4.47 -6.45 -9.89
CA PRO A 105 -5.50 -7.35 -9.37
C PRO A 105 -6.38 -6.70 -8.28
N GLN A 106 -5.87 -5.68 -7.58
CA GLN A 106 -6.56 -5.05 -6.45
C GLN A 106 -7.41 -3.84 -6.86
N PHE A 107 -7.12 -3.22 -8.00
CA PHE A 107 -7.77 -1.99 -8.42
C PHE A 107 -8.27 -2.07 -9.86
N ARG A 108 -9.45 -1.51 -10.11
CA ARG A 108 -10.02 -1.37 -11.46
C ARG A 108 -9.11 -0.59 -12.42
N LYS A 109 -8.28 0.30 -11.89
CA LYS A 109 -7.34 1.13 -12.63
C LYS A 109 -6.15 1.47 -11.74
N ALA A 110 -4.95 1.37 -12.29
CA ALA A 110 -3.73 1.92 -11.72
C ALA A 110 -3.11 2.88 -12.76
N SER A 111 -2.72 4.07 -12.33
CA SER A 111 -2.16 5.10 -13.21
C SER A 111 -1.05 5.85 -12.54
N TRP A 112 -0.06 6.29 -13.31
CA TRP A 112 1.07 7.06 -12.82
C TRP A 112 0.87 8.53 -13.17
N LEU A 113 1.03 9.42 -12.19
CA LEU A 113 0.84 10.83 -12.37
C LEU A 113 1.98 11.62 -11.73
N ARG A 114 2.54 12.56 -12.49
CA ARG A 114 3.48 13.56 -11.98
C ARG A 114 2.76 14.90 -11.90
N PRO A 115 2.34 15.36 -10.71
CA PRO A 115 1.62 16.62 -10.59
C PRO A 115 2.45 17.82 -11.06
N LYS A 116 1.81 18.84 -11.64
CA LYS A 116 2.47 20.10 -12.03
C LYS A 116 3.17 20.82 -10.87
N ALA A 117 2.73 20.57 -9.63
CA ALA A 117 3.31 21.13 -8.41
C ALA A 117 4.57 20.41 -7.92
N THR A 118 4.99 19.32 -8.57
CA THR A 118 6.25 18.64 -8.24
C THR A 118 7.43 19.47 -8.74
N ARG A 119 8.38 19.78 -7.85
CA ARG A 119 9.62 20.50 -8.21
C ARG A 119 10.32 19.79 -9.37
N SER A 120 10.84 20.54 -10.34
CA SER A 120 11.56 19.99 -11.49
C SER A 120 12.78 19.15 -11.08
N SER A 121 13.45 19.52 -9.98
CA SER A 121 14.59 18.79 -9.42
C SER A 121 14.23 17.53 -8.63
N SER A 122 12.94 17.30 -8.31
CA SER A 122 12.51 16.12 -7.56
C SER A 122 12.16 15.00 -8.52
N ARG A 123 12.59 13.77 -8.25
CA ARG A 123 12.22 12.57 -9.04
C ARG A 123 10.97 11.87 -8.52
N SER A 124 10.11 12.57 -7.78
CA SER A 124 8.90 11.96 -7.19
C SER A 124 7.74 11.88 -8.18
N VAL A 125 7.15 10.69 -8.30
CA VAL A 125 5.90 10.39 -9.02
C VAL A 125 4.82 10.00 -7.99
N LYS A 126 3.54 10.28 -8.26
CA LYS A 126 2.42 9.81 -7.44
C LYS A 126 1.62 8.79 -8.26
N VAL A 127 1.34 7.63 -7.68
CA VAL A 127 0.49 6.56 -8.23
C VAL A 127 -0.90 6.71 -7.66
#